data_AF-A0A0D1YR58-F1
#
_entry.id   AF-A0A0D1YR58-F1
#
_cell.length_a   1.000
_cell.length_b   1.000
_cell.length_c   1.000
_cell.angle_alpha   90.00
_cell.angle_beta   90.00
_cell.angle_gamma   90.00
#
_symmetry.space_group_name_H-M   'P 1'
#
loop_
_entity.id
_entity.type
_entity.pdbx_description
1 polymer ?
#
loop_
_entity_poly.entity_id
_entity_poly.type
_entity_poly.pdbx_seq_one_letter_code
_entity_poly.pdbx_strand_id
1 'polypeptide(L)'
;MIPPLPQATLDANPAFARAWEYVTTHMLENDASRRSLHDERTRKWREGVIAERRTIGSEEDEHGHDADGHTLGSNEAQTEDVNLEEELRKARVSRVKMEVLKEVFRDIAFVDHLDQIHDQAAMEEGQKMDFKTGVSLQQDVGPPSKLSGLKDTLLVISAYIDTCCQRTPSSIGLADGELLLADDVALFKENIGVVAEAVGTRLVELEREMSDIAALAGRNEMEKQYADTDQVDTDAVNTSGHEQGPAQSSQKQSLVSTITTQQGHLAALNDTLPTTLTTLSSTLTTLQSLHRDNLSQQIRALETNKHGVLSRWTTSRAQFLASVAKAMSLKTRIMVLEEQDNLQQSLPTEAIAEKMVGLDEQETELDRRIDALSDLLGKYEDLDTDPRRGVDVLRTLGRRYGEIEGEVGFVREDIERLGRQTK
;
A
#
# COMPACT_ATOMS: atom_id res chain seq x y z
N MET A 1 23.12 -12.39 0.70
CA MET A 1 24.22 -11.44 1.03
C MET A 1 24.98 -11.15 -0.25
N ILE A 2 25.10 -9.88 -0.61
CA ILE A 2 25.88 -9.45 -1.78
C ILE A 2 27.36 -9.41 -1.35
N PRO A 3 28.29 -10.06 -2.07
CA PRO A 3 29.71 -10.04 -1.72
C PRO A 3 30.31 -8.62 -1.91
N PRO A 4 31.24 -8.19 -1.04
CA PRO A 4 31.82 -6.86 -1.13
C PRO A 4 32.63 -6.71 -2.42
N LEU A 5 32.42 -5.60 -3.13
CA LEU A 5 33.15 -5.27 -4.35
C LEU A 5 34.60 -4.85 -4.02
N PRO A 6 35.58 -5.21 -4.86
CA PRO A 6 36.98 -4.84 -4.64
C PRO A 6 37.20 -3.33 -4.77
N GLN A 7 38.01 -2.77 -3.86
CA GLN A 7 38.28 -1.33 -3.71
C GLN A 7 38.75 -0.66 -5.02
N ALA A 8 39.54 -1.38 -5.82
CA ALA A 8 40.06 -0.89 -7.10
C ALA A 8 38.93 -0.50 -8.08
N THR A 9 37.77 -1.15 -8.00
CA THR A 9 36.60 -0.84 -8.84
C THR A 9 35.83 0.37 -8.33
N LEU A 10 35.86 0.63 -7.01
CA LEU A 10 35.25 1.81 -6.40
C LEU A 10 36.10 3.07 -6.68
N ASP A 11 37.42 2.94 -6.66
CA ASP A 11 38.34 4.06 -6.94
C ASP A 11 38.31 4.50 -8.42
N ALA A 12 38.05 3.55 -9.33
CA ALA A 12 37.92 3.85 -10.75
C ALA A 12 36.64 4.64 -11.10
N ASN A 13 35.62 4.64 -10.23
CA ASN A 13 34.36 5.34 -10.46
C ASN A 13 33.77 5.96 -9.18
N PRO A 14 34.13 7.22 -8.86
CA PRO A 14 33.72 7.87 -7.61
C PRO A 14 32.22 8.21 -7.53
N ALA A 15 31.50 8.19 -8.66
CA ALA A 15 30.05 8.33 -8.67
C ALA A 15 29.38 7.02 -8.20
N PHE A 16 29.89 5.89 -8.67
CA PHE A 16 29.43 4.56 -8.23
C PHE A 16 29.78 4.31 -6.77
N ALA A 17 30.95 4.77 -6.29
CA ALA A 17 31.32 4.65 -4.87
C ALA A 17 30.31 5.35 -3.93
N ARG A 18 29.88 6.57 -4.28
CA ARG A 18 28.86 7.30 -3.51
C ARG A 18 27.49 6.62 -3.53
N ALA A 19 27.09 6.08 -4.68
CA ALA A 19 25.83 5.33 -4.80
C ALA A 19 25.89 4.01 -4.02
N TRP A 20 27.01 3.30 -4.08
CA TRP A 20 27.24 2.06 -3.34
C TRP A 20 27.26 2.30 -1.83
N GLU A 21 27.94 3.36 -1.37
CA GLU A 21 27.93 3.81 0.03
C GLU A 21 26.51 4.14 0.48
N TYR A 22 25.73 4.88 -0.31
CA TYR A 22 24.34 5.19 0.01
C TYR A 22 23.44 3.95 0.07
N VAL A 23 23.57 3.03 -0.88
CA VAL A 23 22.76 1.79 -0.91
C VAL A 23 23.14 0.89 0.27
N THR A 24 24.42 0.79 0.62
CA THR A 24 24.86 -0.06 1.73
C THR A 24 24.51 0.55 3.10
N THR A 25 24.68 1.86 3.29
CA THR A 25 24.43 2.53 4.57
C THR A 25 22.98 2.96 4.79
N HIS A 26 22.25 3.38 3.76
CA HIS A 26 20.89 3.90 3.93
C HIS A 26 19.79 2.93 3.52
N MET A 27 20.04 2.04 2.54
CA MET A 27 19.03 1.07 2.09
C MET A 27 19.20 -0.28 2.81
N LEU A 28 20.43 -0.80 2.88
CA LEU A 28 20.67 -2.16 3.39
C LEU A 28 20.84 -2.22 4.92
N GLU A 29 21.46 -1.23 5.58
CA GLU A 29 21.49 -1.17 7.06
C GLU A 29 20.09 -0.96 7.66
N ASN A 30 19.18 -0.31 6.93
CA ASN A 30 17.78 -0.14 7.35
C ASN A 30 16.91 -1.39 7.18
N ASP A 31 17.28 -2.33 6.30
CA ASP A 31 16.40 -3.45 5.91
C ASP A 31 16.83 -4.82 6.46
N ALA A 32 18.02 -4.95 7.07
CA ALA A 32 18.53 -6.28 7.46
C ALA A 32 18.98 -6.48 8.92
N SER A 33 19.01 -5.46 9.79
CA SER A 33 19.54 -5.64 11.16
C SER A 33 18.75 -4.92 12.26
N ARG A 34 17.44 -5.15 12.30
CA ARG A 34 16.61 -4.84 13.48
C ARG A 34 15.78 -6.04 13.92
N ARG A 35 16.27 -7.26 13.70
CA ARG A 35 15.64 -8.46 14.29
C ARG A 35 15.53 -8.33 15.81
N SER A 36 16.55 -7.81 16.49
CA SER A 36 16.47 -7.54 17.93
C SER A 36 15.47 -6.44 18.30
N LEU A 37 15.33 -5.40 17.46
CA LEU A 37 14.37 -4.32 17.69
C LEU A 37 12.93 -4.74 17.37
N HIS A 38 12.74 -5.65 16.42
CA HIS A 38 11.46 -6.29 16.15
C HIS A 38 11.11 -7.27 17.28
N ASP A 39 12.07 -8.07 17.77
CA ASP A 39 11.91 -8.98 18.90
C ASP A 39 11.61 -8.21 20.19
N GLU A 40 12.25 -7.05 20.40
CA GLU A 40 12.00 -6.19 21.56
C GLU A 40 10.64 -5.47 21.46
N ARG A 41 10.23 -5.06 20.25
CA ARG A 41 8.89 -4.48 20.02
C ARG A 41 7.79 -5.53 20.21
N THR A 42 8.01 -6.77 19.76
CA THR A 42 7.08 -7.88 20.02
C THR A 42 7.07 -8.30 21.48
N ARG A 43 8.20 -8.23 22.19
CA ARG A 43 8.25 -8.45 23.65
C ARG A 43 7.45 -7.38 24.40
N LYS A 44 7.68 -6.10 24.12
CA LYS A 44 6.91 -4.99 24.71
C LYS A 44 5.42 -5.10 24.41
N TRP A 45 5.06 -5.49 23.19
CA TRP A 45 3.66 -5.70 22.81
C TRP A 45 3.03 -6.86 23.61
N ARG A 46 3.72 -8.00 23.77
CA ARG A 46 3.24 -9.11 24.61
C ARG A 46 3.13 -8.73 26.08
N GLU A 47 4.09 -7.98 26.61
CA GLU A 47 4.05 -7.47 27.99
C GLU A 47 2.88 -6.50 28.20
N GLY A 48 2.61 -5.62 27.23
CA GLY A 48 1.45 -4.71 27.23
C GLY A 48 0.12 -5.45 27.21
N VAL A 49 -0.04 -6.45 26.35
CA VAL A 49 -1.27 -7.26 26.26
C VAL A 49 -1.50 -8.07 27.56
N ILE A 50 -0.43 -8.58 28.19
CA ILE A 50 -0.55 -9.29 29.48
C ILE A 50 -0.89 -8.31 30.62
N ALA A 51 -0.36 -7.10 30.61
CA ALA A 51 -0.67 -6.06 31.59
C ALA A 51 -2.13 -5.58 31.46
N GLU A 52 -2.59 -5.34 30.24
CA GLU A 52 -3.97 -4.90 29.95
C GLU A 52 -5.01 -5.97 30.33
N ARG A 53 -4.66 -7.25 30.17
CA ARG A 53 -5.51 -8.36 30.61
C ARG A 53 -5.55 -8.54 32.13
N ARG A 54 -4.54 -8.02 32.86
CA ARG A 54 -4.52 -8.00 34.33
C ARG A 54 -5.29 -6.80 34.90
N THR A 55 -5.29 -5.66 34.22
CA THR A 55 -6.10 -4.50 34.63
C THR A 55 -7.59 -4.71 34.39
N ILE A 56 -7.97 -5.34 33.28
CA ILE A 56 -9.39 -5.66 32.98
C ILE A 56 -9.96 -6.73 33.92
N GLY A 57 -9.11 -7.53 34.58
CA GLY A 57 -9.54 -8.53 35.58
C GLY A 57 -9.59 -8.01 37.02
N SER A 58 -9.29 -6.74 37.28
CA SER A 58 -9.13 -6.17 38.63
C SER A 58 -9.97 -4.91 38.88
N GLU A 59 -10.90 -4.57 37.98
CA GLU A 59 -11.79 -3.39 38.12
C GLU A 59 -13.18 -3.74 38.69
N GLU A 60 -13.29 -4.84 39.44
CA GLU A 60 -14.36 -5.01 40.42
C GLU A 60 -13.71 -4.92 41.81
N ASP A 61 -14.11 -3.89 42.57
CA ASP A 61 -13.69 -3.56 43.95
C ASP A 61 -12.45 -2.67 44.11
N GLU A 62 -12.65 -1.34 44.07
CA GLU A 62 -12.38 -0.48 45.25
C GLU A 62 -12.70 1.00 44.96
N HIS A 63 -13.73 1.50 45.64
CA HIS A 63 -13.96 2.93 45.85
C HIS A 63 -13.09 3.40 47.02
N GLY A 64 -12.16 4.32 46.78
CA GLY A 64 -11.35 4.92 47.83
C GLY A 64 -10.67 6.23 47.42
N HIS A 65 -11.04 7.30 48.12
CA HIS A 65 -10.51 8.66 48.10
C HIS A 65 -8.97 8.77 48.26
N ASP A 66 -8.34 9.69 47.51
CA ASP A 66 -7.78 10.97 47.98
C ASP A 66 -6.54 11.44 47.18
N ALA A 67 -6.59 12.73 46.85
CA ALA A 67 -5.57 13.77 46.84
C ALA A 67 -4.06 13.50 46.58
N ASP A 68 -3.52 14.49 45.84
CA ASP A 68 -2.17 15.07 45.90
C ASP A 68 -1.12 14.71 44.83
N GLY A 69 -0.94 15.73 43.97
CA GLY A 69 0.25 16.24 43.28
C GLY A 69 1.49 15.38 43.08
N HIS A 70 2.01 15.41 41.85
CA HIS A 70 3.35 15.96 41.58
C HIS A 70 3.54 16.26 40.08
N THR A 71 3.78 17.54 39.78
CA THR A 71 4.23 18.09 38.50
C THR A 71 5.74 17.92 38.37
N LEU A 72 6.25 17.05 37.49
CA LEU A 72 7.61 17.15 36.92
C LEU A 72 7.67 16.38 35.59
N GLY A 73 8.20 17.00 34.52
CA GLY A 73 8.74 16.27 33.36
C GLY A 73 8.37 16.72 31.94
N SER A 74 8.07 17.99 31.69
CA SER A 74 7.72 18.49 30.35
C SER A 74 8.95 18.77 29.46
N ASN A 75 9.67 17.75 28.99
CA ASN A 75 10.70 17.89 27.95
C ASN A 75 10.81 16.72 26.95
N GLU A 76 9.93 15.71 27.02
CA GLU A 76 9.98 14.52 26.13
C GLU A 76 8.95 14.57 24.98
N ALA A 77 8.01 15.53 25.00
CA ALA A 77 6.95 15.63 24.00
C ALA A 77 7.41 16.16 22.63
N GLN A 78 8.51 16.93 22.55
CA GLN A 78 8.94 17.52 21.28
C GLN A 78 9.65 16.55 20.33
N THR A 79 10.22 15.44 20.84
CA THR A 79 10.87 14.43 19.99
C THR A 79 9.87 13.43 19.40
N GLU A 80 8.73 13.20 20.06
CA GLU A 80 7.68 12.32 19.53
C GLU A 80 6.87 12.99 18.42
N ASP A 81 6.63 14.31 18.51
CA ASP A 81 5.88 15.06 17.49
C ASP A 81 6.60 15.08 16.13
N VAL A 82 7.92 15.21 16.11
CA VAL A 82 8.71 15.17 14.86
C VAL A 82 8.68 13.77 14.24
N ASN A 83 8.68 12.73 15.06
CA ASN A 83 8.59 11.34 14.59
C ASN A 83 7.19 11.03 14.02
N LEU A 84 6.13 11.58 14.62
CA LEU A 84 4.76 11.40 14.14
C LEU A 84 4.52 12.14 12.82
N GLU A 85 5.10 13.33 12.64
CA GLU A 85 5.04 14.04 11.35
C GLU A 85 5.80 13.29 10.25
N GLU A 86 6.97 12.72 10.57
CA GLU A 86 7.72 11.88 9.63
C GLU A 86 6.95 10.59 9.27
N GLU A 87 6.32 9.93 10.24
CA GLU A 87 5.47 8.76 10.01
C GLU A 87 4.23 9.11 9.17
N LEU A 88 3.58 10.24 9.43
CA LEU A 88 2.45 10.71 8.63
C LEU A 88 2.89 11.06 7.21
N ARG A 89 4.05 11.70 7.04
CA ARG A 89 4.63 11.98 5.72
C ARG A 89 4.93 10.67 4.99
N LYS A 90 5.54 9.69 5.65
CA LYS A 90 5.82 8.37 5.09
C LYS A 90 4.53 7.65 4.69
N ALA A 91 3.49 7.71 5.52
CA ALA A 91 2.18 7.14 5.21
C ALA A 91 1.52 7.83 4.00
N ARG A 92 1.57 9.17 3.92
CA ARG A 92 1.07 9.92 2.76
C ARG A 92 1.81 9.57 1.48
N VAL A 93 3.15 9.53 1.52
CA VAL A 93 3.98 9.13 0.37
C VAL A 93 3.68 7.70 -0.04
N SER A 94 3.53 6.77 0.92
CA SER A 94 3.18 5.39 0.63
C SER A 94 1.79 5.29 -0.03
N ARG A 95 0.82 6.09 0.40
CA ARG A 95 -0.51 6.14 -0.22
C ARG A 95 -0.43 6.66 -1.66
N VAL A 96 0.30 7.76 -1.88
CA VAL A 96 0.49 8.33 -3.23
C VAL A 96 1.20 7.34 -4.15
N LYS A 97 2.27 6.68 -3.67
CA LYS A 97 2.97 5.63 -4.43
C LYS A 97 2.02 4.50 -4.85
N MET A 98 1.14 4.08 -3.94
CA MET A 98 0.18 3.03 -4.23
C MET A 98 -0.86 3.47 -5.26
N GLU A 99 -1.37 4.71 -5.16
CA GLU A 99 -2.29 5.28 -6.16
C GLU A 99 -1.65 5.39 -7.54
N VAL A 100 -0.40 5.86 -7.63
CA VAL A 100 0.35 5.91 -8.91
C VAL A 100 0.53 4.51 -9.48
N LEU A 101 0.90 3.53 -8.65
CA LEU A 101 1.07 2.14 -9.09
C LEU A 101 -0.24 1.53 -9.61
N LYS A 102 -1.37 1.82 -8.96
CA LYS A 102 -2.70 1.40 -9.42
C LYS A 102 -3.04 1.99 -10.79
N GLU A 103 -2.79 3.28 -10.96
CA GLU A 103 -3.07 3.99 -12.21
C GLU A 103 -2.20 3.43 -13.34
N VAL A 104 -0.91 3.22 -13.09
CA VAL A 104 0.01 2.62 -14.05
C VAL A 104 -0.40 1.17 -14.41
N PHE A 105 -0.77 0.34 -13.44
CA PHE A 105 -1.26 -1.02 -13.75
C PHE A 105 -2.55 -1.03 -14.55
N ARG A 106 -3.46 -0.09 -14.26
CA ARG A 106 -4.70 0.07 -15.00
C ARG A 106 -4.39 0.50 -16.44
N ASP A 107 -3.54 1.51 -16.62
CA ASP A 107 -3.10 1.98 -17.92
C ASP A 107 -2.45 0.86 -18.73
N ILE A 108 -1.54 0.08 -18.14
CA ILE A 108 -0.88 -1.05 -18.82
C ILE A 108 -1.90 -2.13 -19.23
N ALA A 109 -2.93 -2.38 -18.41
CA ALA A 109 -3.97 -3.33 -18.75
C ALA A 109 -4.86 -2.86 -19.93
N PHE A 110 -5.04 -1.54 -20.10
CA PHE A 110 -5.84 -0.94 -21.18
C PHE A 110 -5.02 -0.55 -22.42
N VAL A 111 -3.71 -0.43 -22.30
CA VAL A 111 -2.83 -0.11 -23.40
C VAL A 111 -2.54 -1.38 -24.20
N ASP A 112 -3.13 -1.47 -25.39
CA ASP A 112 -2.90 -2.57 -26.35
C ASP A 112 -1.44 -2.64 -26.88
N HIS A 113 -0.55 -1.72 -26.48
CA HIS A 113 0.86 -1.69 -26.91
C HIS A 113 1.72 -2.85 -26.37
N LEU A 114 1.25 -3.64 -25.40
CA LEU A 114 2.01 -4.83 -24.96
C LEU A 114 2.21 -5.84 -26.10
N ASP A 115 1.27 -5.95 -27.02
CA ASP A 115 1.41 -6.83 -28.19
C ASP A 115 2.47 -6.29 -29.18
N GLN A 116 2.71 -4.97 -29.22
CA GLN A 116 3.73 -4.35 -30.10
C GLN A 116 5.17 -4.44 -29.55
N ILE A 117 5.36 -4.42 -28.23
CA ILE A 117 6.71 -4.51 -27.62
C ILE A 117 7.32 -5.89 -27.87
N HIS A 118 6.51 -6.95 -27.90
CA HIS A 118 6.98 -8.30 -28.21
C HIS A 118 7.33 -8.48 -29.70
N ASP A 119 6.56 -7.86 -30.60
CA ASP A 119 6.85 -7.88 -32.05
C ASP A 119 8.15 -7.13 -32.39
N GLN A 120 8.50 -6.07 -31.65
CA GLN A 120 9.80 -5.38 -31.82
C GLN A 120 10.98 -6.21 -31.32
N ALA A 121 10.86 -6.90 -30.18
CA ALA A 121 11.92 -7.78 -29.67
C ALA A 121 12.16 -9.01 -30.58
N ALA A 122 11.10 -9.58 -31.15
CA ALA A 122 11.20 -10.71 -32.09
C ALA A 122 11.78 -10.30 -33.46
N MET A 123 11.57 -9.05 -33.89
CA MET A 123 12.15 -8.52 -35.14
C MET A 123 13.67 -8.26 -35.03
N GLU A 124 14.19 -7.93 -33.85
CA GLU A 124 15.64 -7.69 -33.67
C GLU A 124 16.48 -8.97 -33.55
N GLU A 125 15.91 -10.12 -33.13
CA GLU A 125 16.63 -11.41 -33.14
C GLU A 125 16.59 -12.14 -34.48
N GLY A 126 15.67 -11.79 -35.39
CA GLY A 126 15.51 -12.47 -36.69
C GLY A 126 16.37 -11.95 -37.84
N GLN A 127 17.00 -10.78 -37.70
CA GLN A 127 17.66 -10.10 -38.84
C GLN A 127 19.16 -10.44 -38.96
N LYS A 128 19.50 -11.73 -38.93
CA LYS A 128 20.80 -12.27 -39.40
C LYS A 128 20.63 -13.71 -39.90
N MET A 129 19.97 -13.91 -41.04
CA MET A 129 20.25 -15.05 -41.94
C MET A 129 19.61 -14.84 -43.31
N ASP A 130 20.40 -15.05 -44.35
CA ASP A 130 20.13 -14.74 -45.76
C ASP A 130 19.08 -15.64 -46.46
N PHE A 131 18.33 -14.98 -47.34
CA PHE A 131 17.90 -15.34 -48.72
C PHE A 131 17.67 -16.81 -49.18
N LYS A 132 16.50 -16.99 -49.85
CA LYS A 132 16.03 -18.09 -50.75
C LYS A 132 15.58 -19.38 -50.04
N THR A 133 14.35 -19.86 -50.18
CA THR A 133 13.61 -20.11 -51.44
C THR A 133 12.13 -20.35 -51.07
N GLY A 134 11.19 -19.86 -51.90
CA GLY A 134 9.77 -19.87 -51.59
C GLY A 134 9.11 -21.25 -51.66
N VAL A 135 8.23 -21.54 -50.69
CA VAL A 135 7.11 -22.48 -50.79
C VAL A 135 6.00 -22.06 -49.81
N SER A 136 4.78 -21.98 -50.36
CA SER A 136 3.43 -22.11 -49.77
C SER A 136 3.03 -21.34 -48.50
N LEU A 137 1.99 -20.52 -48.67
CA LEU A 137 1.08 -20.08 -47.61
C LEU A 137 0.56 -21.27 -46.82
N GLN A 138 0.84 -21.29 -45.53
CA GLN A 138 -0.01 -21.90 -44.52
C GLN A 138 0.01 -20.95 -43.34
N GLN A 139 -1.14 -20.33 -43.07
CA GLN A 139 -1.35 -19.36 -42.01
C GLN A 139 -1.31 -20.14 -40.69
N ASP A 140 -0.10 -20.36 -40.19
CA ASP A 140 0.15 -20.95 -38.88
C ASP A 140 -0.22 -19.88 -37.84
N VAL A 141 -1.28 -20.15 -37.09
CA VAL A 141 -1.72 -19.28 -35.99
C VAL A 141 -0.63 -19.37 -34.94
N GLY A 142 0.23 -18.34 -34.91
CA GLY A 142 1.34 -18.24 -33.95
C GLY A 142 0.85 -18.43 -32.51
N PRO A 143 1.72 -18.93 -31.63
CA PRO A 143 1.36 -19.22 -30.24
C PRO A 143 0.70 -17.98 -29.62
N PRO A 144 -0.42 -18.14 -28.88
CA PRO A 144 -1.11 -17.02 -28.28
C PRO A 144 -0.13 -16.21 -27.45
N SER A 145 -0.05 -14.90 -27.71
CA SER A 145 0.84 -13.99 -27.01
C SER A 145 0.64 -14.17 -25.51
N LYS A 146 1.71 -14.58 -24.82
CA LYS A 146 1.76 -14.87 -23.37
C LYS A 146 1.25 -13.71 -22.50
N LEU A 147 1.11 -12.53 -23.10
CA LEU A 147 0.69 -11.26 -22.51
C LEU A 147 -0.83 -11.09 -22.42
N SER A 148 -1.62 -11.82 -23.22
CA SER A 148 -3.09 -11.73 -23.14
C SER A 148 -3.62 -12.22 -21.78
N GLY A 149 -3.04 -13.28 -21.21
CA GLY A 149 -3.34 -13.74 -19.85
C GLY A 149 -2.78 -12.82 -18.75
N LEU A 150 -1.80 -11.97 -19.07
CA LEU A 150 -1.23 -11.02 -18.12
C LEU A 150 -2.15 -9.82 -17.88
N LYS A 151 -2.95 -9.42 -18.88
CA LYS A 151 -3.91 -8.31 -18.76
C LYS A 151 -4.93 -8.58 -17.64
N ASP A 152 -5.50 -9.78 -17.62
CA ASP A 152 -6.49 -10.18 -16.62
C ASP A 152 -5.88 -10.26 -15.21
N THR A 153 -4.67 -10.83 -15.09
CA THR A 153 -3.97 -10.91 -13.79
C THR A 153 -3.58 -9.53 -13.26
N LEU A 154 -3.11 -8.60 -14.11
CA LEU A 154 -2.85 -7.20 -13.72
C LEU A 154 -4.12 -6.48 -13.29
N LEU A 155 -5.25 -6.73 -13.97
CA LEU A 155 -6.54 -6.15 -13.61
C LEU A 155 -7.01 -6.66 -12.24
N VAL A 156 -6.92 -7.97 -11.99
CA VAL A 156 -7.27 -8.61 -10.71
C VAL A 156 -6.38 -8.07 -9.58
N ILE A 157 -5.08 -7.96 -9.80
CA ILE A 157 -4.14 -7.42 -8.81
C ILE A 157 -4.41 -5.93 -8.55
N SER A 158 -4.72 -5.13 -9.58
CA SER A 158 -5.08 -3.73 -9.40
C SER A 158 -6.35 -3.55 -8.56
N ALA A 159 -7.35 -4.42 -8.78
CA ALA A 159 -8.58 -4.44 -7.99
C ALA A 159 -8.32 -4.87 -6.55
N TYR A 160 -7.44 -5.86 -6.34
CA TYR A 160 -7.02 -6.28 -5.01
C TYR A 160 -6.33 -5.15 -4.24
N ILE A 161 -5.38 -4.45 -4.86
CA ILE A 161 -4.71 -3.28 -4.27
C ILE A 161 -5.75 -2.20 -3.92
N ASP A 162 -6.79 -2.02 -4.74
CA ASP A 162 -7.86 -1.07 -4.46
C ASP A 162 -8.70 -1.46 -3.24
N THR A 163 -9.06 -2.74 -3.10
CA THR A 163 -9.76 -3.24 -1.90
C THR A 163 -8.90 -3.13 -0.64
N CYS A 164 -7.58 -3.30 -0.75
CA CYS A 164 -6.64 -3.15 0.36
C CYS A 164 -6.50 -1.67 0.79
N CYS A 165 -6.55 -0.73 -0.15
CA CYS A 165 -6.46 0.69 0.17
C CYS A 165 -7.74 1.25 0.81
N GLN A 166 -8.89 0.64 0.53
CA GLN A 166 -10.18 1.08 1.06
C GLN A 166 -10.53 0.45 2.43
N ARG A 167 -9.87 -0.65 2.80
CA ARG A 167 -10.08 -1.30 4.11
C ARG A 167 -9.25 -0.64 5.20
N THR A 168 -9.92 -0.17 6.25
CA THR A 168 -9.28 0.10 7.54
C THR A 168 -8.84 -1.24 8.17
N PRO A 169 -7.74 -1.27 8.96
CA PRO A 169 -7.12 -2.49 9.47
C PRO A 169 -7.99 -3.32 10.44
N SER A 170 -9.23 -2.92 10.70
CA SER A 170 -10.12 -3.52 11.71
C SER A 170 -11.04 -4.62 11.19
N SER A 171 -11.04 -4.93 9.89
CA SER A 171 -11.90 -5.99 9.32
C SER A 171 -11.10 -7.28 9.08
N ILE A 172 -11.03 -8.09 10.14
CA ILE A 172 -10.43 -9.44 10.14
C ILE A 172 -11.41 -10.41 9.47
N GLY A 173 -10.97 -10.99 8.35
CA GLY A 173 -11.68 -12.04 7.60
C GLY A 173 -10.93 -12.42 6.31
N LEU A 174 -9.59 -12.40 6.35
CA LEU A 174 -8.72 -12.50 5.17
C LEU A 174 -8.30 -13.92 4.79
N ALA A 175 -8.62 -14.93 5.61
CA ALA A 175 -8.13 -16.29 5.38
C ALA A 175 -8.59 -16.89 4.03
N ASP A 176 -9.81 -16.56 3.58
CA ASP A 176 -10.36 -17.15 2.35
C ASP A 176 -9.98 -16.38 1.08
N GLY A 177 -9.62 -15.10 1.18
CA GLY A 177 -9.24 -14.28 0.03
C GLY A 177 -7.83 -14.56 -0.47
N GLU A 178 -6.91 -14.90 0.44
CA GLU A 178 -5.50 -15.15 0.12
C GLU A 178 -5.30 -16.47 -0.64
N LEU A 179 -6.16 -17.47 -0.38
CA LEU A 179 -6.17 -18.74 -1.10
C LEU A 179 -6.64 -18.59 -2.55
N LEU A 180 -7.60 -17.69 -2.82
CA LEU A 180 -8.16 -17.51 -4.16
C LEU A 180 -7.21 -16.74 -5.10
N LEU A 181 -6.32 -15.91 -4.53
CA LEU A 181 -5.34 -15.11 -5.25
C LEU A 181 -3.97 -15.78 -5.37
N ALA A 182 -3.77 -16.96 -4.76
CA ALA A 182 -2.46 -17.61 -4.71
C ALA A 182 -1.91 -17.91 -6.12
N ASP A 183 -2.78 -18.34 -7.04
CA ASP A 183 -2.41 -18.66 -8.43
C ASP A 183 -2.09 -17.38 -9.23
N ASP A 184 -2.90 -16.33 -9.10
CA ASP A 184 -2.67 -15.04 -9.76
C ASP A 184 -1.38 -14.37 -9.25
N VAL A 185 -1.10 -14.48 -7.95
CA VAL A 185 0.14 -13.98 -7.34
C VAL A 185 1.35 -14.80 -7.80
N ALA A 186 1.22 -16.10 -7.98
CA ALA A 186 2.28 -16.95 -8.52
C ALA A 186 2.59 -16.59 -9.98
N LEU A 187 1.55 -16.44 -10.82
CA LEU A 187 1.68 -16.00 -12.21
C LEU A 187 2.31 -14.61 -12.32
N PHE A 188 1.90 -13.68 -11.46
CA PHE A 188 2.51 -12.35 -11.40
C PHE A 188 3.98 -12.39 -11.01
N LYS A 189 4.35 -13.23 -10.03
CA LYS A 189 5.75 -13.41 -9.61
C LYS A 189 6.61 -14.00 -10.72
N GLU A 190 6.08 -14.95 -11.50
CA GLU A 190 6.79 -15.54 -12.63
C GLU A 190 7.02 -14.51 -13.75
N ASN A 191 6.07 -13.60 -13.96
CA ASN A 191 6.11 -12.59 -15.01
C ASN A 191 6.57 -11.19 -14.53
N ILE A 192 7.12 -11.08 -13.32
CA ILE A 192 7.42 -9.79 -12.69
C ILE A 192 8.44 -8.97 -13.48
N GLY A 193 9.36 -9.62 -14.20
CA GLY A 193 10.34 -8.94 -15.05
C GLY A 193 9.68 -8.18 -16.21
N VAL A 194 8.73 -8.83 -16.89
CA VAL A 194 8.00 -8.24 -18.02
C VAL A 194 7.07 -7.13 -17.54
N VAL A 195 6.41 -7.34 -16.41
CA VAL A 195 5.59 -6.31 -15.76
C VAL A 195 6.45 -5.11 -15.35
N ALA A 196 7.62 -5.34 -14.73
CA ALA A 196 8.50 -4.27 -14.29
C ALA A 196 9.04 -3.43 -15.46
N GLU A 197 9.34 -4.07 -16.59
CA GLU A 197 9.73 -3.38 -17.82
C GLU A 197 8.60 -2.50 -18.36
N ALA A 198 7.38 -3.05 -18.48
CA ALA A 198 6.21 -2.30 -18.93
C ALA A 198 5.80 -1.15 -17.98
N VAL A 199 5.92 -1.35 -16.67
CA VAL A 199 5.74 -0.30 -15.66
C VAL A 199 6.81 0.76 -15.77
N GLY A 200 8.07 0.36 -15.98
CA GLY A 200 9.19 1.26 -16.15
C GLY A 200 9.04 2.16 -17.38
N THR A 201 8.69 1.58 -18.53
CA THR A 201 8.46 2.36 -19.77
C THR A 201 7.33 3.36 -19.59
N ARG A 202 6.18 2.93 -19.03
CA ARG A 202 5.04 3.82 -18.80
C ARG A 202 5.36 4.93 -17.79
N LEU A 203 6.13 4.65 -16.75
CA LEU A 203 6.53 5.65 -15.77
C LEU A 203 7.45 6.71 -16.38
N VAL A 204 8.39 6.30 -17.25
CA VAL A 204 9.26 7.23 -17.98
C VAL A 204 8.46 8.09 -18.96
N GLU A 205 7.44 7.53 -19.62
CA GLU A 205 6.50 8.30 -20.44
C GLU A 205 5.74 9.34 -19.61
N LEU A 206 5.19 8.95 -18.45
CA LEU A 206 4.49 9.87 -17.55
C LEU A 206 5.43 10.97 -17.01
N GLU A 207 6.68 10.64 -16.68
CA GLU A 207 7.68 11.64 -16.29
C GLU A 207 7.94 12.65 -17.42
N ARG A 208 8.03 12.17 -18.66
CA ARG A 208 8.17 13.01 -19.84
C ARG A 208 6.95 13.90 -20.05
N GLU A 209 5.75 13.34 -19.97
CA GLU A 209 4.49 14.09 -20.09
C GLU A 209 4.36 15.16 -18.99
N MET A 210 4.70 14.83 -17.74
CA MET A 210 4.73 15.81 -16.64
C MET A 210 5.79 16.89 -16.84
N SER A 211 6.96 16.53 -17.38
CA SER A 211 8.02 17.50 -17.70
C SER A 211 7.59 18.46 -18.81
N ASP A 212 6.87 17.96 -19.82
CA ASP A 212 6.29 18.78 -20.89
C ASP A 212 5.22 19.74 -20.34
N ILE A 213 4.35 19.26 -19.44
CA ILE A 213 3.36 20.12 -18.74
C ILE A 213 4.05 21.17 -17.87
N ALA A 214 5.11 20.81 -17.14
CA ALA A 214 5.88 21.75 -16.33
C ALA A 214 6.57 22.81 -17.20
N ALA A 215 7.10 22.43 -18.37
CA ALA A 215 7.67 23.36 -19.33
C ALA A 215 6.61 24.32 -19.91
N LEU A 216 5.39 23.83 -20.18
CA LEU A 216 4.27 24.66 -20.61
C LEU A 216 3.81 25.63 -19.51
N ALA A 217 3.79 25.19 -18.25
CA ALA A 217 3.45 26.04 -17.12
C ALA A 217 4.48 27.15 -16.91
N GLY A 218 5.78 26.83 -16.95
CA GLY A 218 6.85 27.83 -16.81
C GLY A 218 6.89 28.84 -17.95
N ARG A 219 6.50 28.44 -19.18
CA ARG A 219 6.41 29.35 -20.33
C ARG A 219 5.34 30.44 -20.15
N ASN A 220 4.22 30.10 -19.53
CA ASN A 220 3.15 31.05 -19.21
C ASN A 220 3.56 32.06 -18.12
N GLU A 221 4.46 31.68 -17.22
CA GLU A 221 4.99 32.60 -16.19
C GLU A 221 6.01 33.58 -16.78
N MET A 222 6.86 33.12 -17.70
CA MET A 222 7.85 33.96 -18.38
C MET A 222 7.19 35.01 -19.29
N GLU A 223 6.11 34.64 -20.00
CA GLU A 223 5.35 35.59 -20.85
C GLU A 223 4.62 36.66 -20.02
N LYS A 224 4.29 36.38 -18.76
CA LYS A 224 3.76 37.36 -17.80
C LYS A 224 4.81 38.33 -17.28
N GLN A 225 6.07 37.89 -17.16
CA GLN A 225 7.15 38.67 -16.57
C GLN A 225 7.76 39.68 -17.56
N TYR A 226 7.71 39.40 -18.88
CA TYR A 226 8.14 40.36 -19.91
C TYR A 226 7.09 41.45 -20.23
N ALA A 227 5.84 41.30 -19.78
CA ALA A 227 4.80 42.31 -19.98
C ALA A 227 4.82 43.45 -18.93
N ASP A 228 5.62 43.34 -17.86
CA ASP A 228 5.61 44.26 -16.70
C ASP A 228 6.92 45.08 -16.55
N THR A 229 7.89 44.91 -17.44
CA THR A 229 9.22 45.56 -17.35
C THR A 229 9.49 46.74 -18.30
N ASP A 230 8.53 47.14 -19.14
CA ASP A 230 8.74 48.24 -20.12
C ASP A 230 8.38 49.66 -19.59
N GLN A 231 8.35 49.85 -18.26
CA GLN A 231 8.17 51.17 -17.63
C GLN A 231 9.19 51.41 -16.50
N VAL A 232 10.48 51.61 -16.83
CA VAL A 232 11.38 52.33 -15.93
C VAL A 232 12.30 53.26 -16.72
N ASP A 233 12.24 54.53 -16.31
CA ASP A 233 12.95 55.71 -16.76
C ASP A 233 14.47 55.52 -17.02
N THR A 234 14.95 56.13 -18.10
CA THR A 234 16.36 56.53 -18.22
C THR A 234 16.47 57.99 -18.66
N ASP A 235 16.27 58.90 -17.70
CA ASP A 235 16.79 60.26 -17.73
C ASP A 235 18.04 60.32 -16.82
N ALA A 236 19.24 60.38 -17.41
CA ALA A 236 20.45 60.83 -16.71
C ALA A 236 21.59 61.23 -17.68
N VAL A 237 21.62 62.53 -17.96
CA VAL A 237 22.78 63.43 -17.94
C VAL A 237 24.17 62.79 -17.74
N ASN A 238 25.09 62.96 -18.69
CA ASN A 238 26.40 63.54 -18.37
C ASN A 238 27.21 64.08 -19.57
N THR A 239 27.69 65.30 -19.33
CA THR A 239 28.59 66.21 -20.03
C THR A 239 30.07 65.81 -20.01
N SER A 240 30.84 66.13 -21.09
CA SER A 240 31.96 67.11 -21.11
C SER A 240 33.07 66.86 -22.17
N GLY A 241 33.62 67.95 -22.74
CA GLY A 241 34.96 68.06 -23.37
C GLY A 241 34.98 68.61 -24.83
N HIS A 242 35.08 69.93 -25.10
CA HIS A 242 36.29 70.72 -25.51
C HIS A 242 36.80 70.40 -26.96
N GLU A 243 37.04 71.28 -27.96
CA GLU A 243 37.46 72.70 -28.07
C GLU A 243 37.16 73.32 -29.48
N GLN A 244 36.88 74.65 -29.48
CA GLN A 244 37.32 75.75 -30.40
C GLN A 244 37.10 75.76 -31.96
N GLY A 245 36.13 76.59 -32.39
CA GLY A 245 36.22 77.66 -33.44
C GLY A 245 36.15 77.34 -34.96
N PRO A 246 35.84 78.29 -35.86
CA PRO A 246 34.79 79.34 -35.88
C PRO A 246 33.86 79.22 -37.13
N ALA A 247 32.53 79.17 -36.98
CA ALA A 247 31.62 79.34 -38.13
C ALA A 247 30.18 79.67 -37.70
N GLN A 248 29.83 80.96 -37.65
CA GLN A 248 28.48 81.44 -37.29
C GLN A 248 27.38 81.18 -38.35
N SER A 249 27.63 80.34 -39.37
CA SER A 249 26.64 79.93 -40.38
C SER A 249 26.14 78.49 -40.23
N SER A 250 26.80 77.62 -39.45
CA SER A 250 26.42 76.20 -39.30
C SER A 250 25.34 75.94 -38.24
N GLN A 251 25.14 76.84 -37.27
CA GLN A 251 24.21 76.60 -36.15
C GLN A 251 22.73 76.70 -36.59
N LYS A 252 22.41 77.58 -37.56
CA LYS A 252 21.07 77.65 -38.15
C LYS A 252 20.77 76.44 -39.05
N GLN A 253 21.78 75.93 -39.76
CA GLN A 253 21.64 74.72 -40.58
C GLN A 253 21.52 73.46 -39.72
N SER A 254 22.24 73.40 -38.59
CA SER A 254 22.12 72.32 -37.60
C SER A 254 20.71 72.27 -37.00
N LEU A 255 20.17 73.38 -36.49
CA LEU A 255 18.81 73.41 -35.94
C LEU A 255 17.73 73.10 -36.98
N VAL A 256 17.87 73.60 -38.21
CA VAL A 256 16.93 73.27 -39.30
C VAL A 256 17.02 71.78 -39.64
N SER A 257 18.22 71.19 -39.68
CA SER A 257 18.38 69.74 -39.92
C SER A 257 17.82 68.88 -38.78
N THR A 258 17.93 69.33 -37.53
CA THR A 258 17.34 68.64 -36.37
C THR A 258 15.82 68.77 -36.37
N ILE A 259 15.28 69.93 -36.74
CA ILE A 259 13.83 70.13 -36.84
C ILE A 259 13.24 69.34 -38.01
N THR A 260 13.92 69.26 -39.16
CA THR A 260 13.42 68.47 -40.31
C THR A 260 13.51 66.97 -40.06
N THR A 261 14.55 66.50 -39.37
CA THR A 261 14.64 65.10 -38.92
C THR A 261 13.60 64.77 -37.86
N GLN A 262 13.33 65.67 -36.91
CA GLN A 262 12.25 65.50 -35.93
C GLN A 262 10.87 65.57 -36.57
N GLN A 263 10.64 66.43 -37.56
CA GLN A 263 9.39 66.45 -38.34
C GLN A 263 9.24 65.17 -39.17
N GLY A 264 10.31 64.67 -39.78
CA GLY A 264 10.31 63.38 -40.49
C GLY A 264 10.01 62.22 -39.54
N HIS A 265 10.57 62.25 -38.34
CA HIS A 265 10.31 61.25 -37.30
C HIS A 265 8.87 61.34 -36.78
N LEU A 266 8.33 62.54 -36.53
CA LEU A 266 6.94 62.72 -36.13
C LEU A 266 5.95 62.31 -37.21
N ALA A 267 6.26 62.56 -38.48
CA ALA A 267 5.45 62.09 -39.61
C ALA A 267 5.49 60.55 -39.70
N ALA A 268 6.67 59.94 -39.58
CA ALA A 268 6.80 58.49 -39.55
C ALA A 268 6.05 57.86 -38.36
N LEU A 269 6.14 58.48 -37.18
CA LEU A 269 5.42 58.02 -35.99
C LEU A 269 3.90 58.11 -36.18
N ASN A 270 3.42 59.22 -36.74
CA ASN A 270 2.01 59.42 -37.06
C ASN A 270 1.48 58.42 -38.09
N ASP A 271 2.31 57.92 -39.00
CA ASP A 271 1.90 56.88 -39.97
C ASP A 271 1.92 55.47 -39.33
N THR A 272 2.83 55.21 -38.39
CA THR A 272 2.96 53.89 -37.71
C THR A 272 2.03 53.68 -36.52
N LEU A 273 1.61 54.73 -35.83
CA LEU A 273 0.76 54.64 -34.65
C LEU A 273 -0.68 54.14 -34.96
N PRO A 274 -1.39 54.62 -35.99
CA PRO A 274 -2.72 54.12 -36.31
C PRO A 274 -2.68 52.68 -36.86
N THR A 275 -1.63 52.29 -37.56
CA THR A 275 -1.45 50.90 -38.02
C THR A 275 -1.18 49.96 -36.85
N THR A 276 -0.31 50.33 -35.91
CA THR A 276 -0.09 49.53 -34.70
C THR A 276 -1.36 49.44 -33.84
N LEU A 277 -2.10 50.54 -33.65
CA LEU A 277 -3.35 50.55 -32.90
C LEU A 277 -4.43 49.68 -33.55
N THR A 278 -4.59 49.73 -34.88
CA THR A 278 -5.54 48.86 -35.58
C THR A 278 -5.14 47.39 -35.49
N THR A 279 -3.84 47.07 -35.57
CA THR A 279 -3.38 45.68 -35.35
C THR A 279 -3.63 45.22 -33.92
N LEU A 280 -3.40 46.06 -32.90
CA LEU A 280 -3.68 45.71 -31.51
C LEU A 280 -5.18 45.49 -31.29
N SER A 281 -6.03 46.40 -31.77
CA SER A 281 -7.48 46.25 -31.71
C SER A 281 -7.98 44.97 -32.40
N SER A 282 -7.39 44.64 -33.56
CA SER A 282 -7.64 43.37 -34.27
C SER A 282 -7.23 42.16 -33.42
N THR A 283 -6.02 42.15 -32.86
CA THR A 283 -5.56 41.03 -32.03
C THR A 283 -6.41 40.87 -30.77
N LEU A 284 -6.75 41.98 -30.10
CA LEU A 284 -7.61 41.97 -28.91
C LEU A 284 -8.99 41.39 -29.22
N THR A 285 -9.61 41.78 -30.33
CA THR A 285 -10.91 41.24 -30.74
C THR A 285 -10.82 39.76 -31.09
N THR A 286 -9.75 39.31 -31.75
CA THR A 286 -9.54 37.87 -32.01
C THR A 286 -9.29 37.07 -30.74
N LEU A 287 -8.53 37.61 -29.79
CA LEU A 287 -8.28 36.96 -28.50
C LEU A 287 -9.57 36.86 -27.70
N GLN A 288 -10.37 37.93 -27.69
CA GLN A 288 -11.66 37.93 -27.03
C GLN A 288 -12.64 36.93 -27.67
N SER A 289 -12.65 36.78 -29.00
CA SER A 289 -13.46 35.76 -29.66
C SER A 289 -13.00 34.34 -29.33
N LEU A 290 -11.68 34.09 -29.34
CA LEU A 290 -11.12 32.79 -28.98
C LEU A 290 -11.42 32.44 -27.51
N HIS A 291 -11.33 33.41 -26.61
CA HIS A 291 -11.66 33.21 -25.21
C HIS A 291 -13.14 32.87 -25.02
N ARG A 292 -14.03 33.56 -25.74
CA ARG A 292 -15.47 33.27 -25.73
C ARG A 292 -15.76 31.85 -26.24
N ASP A 293 -15.09 31.44 -27.31
CA ASP A 293 -15.26 30.11 -27.89
C ASP A 293 -14.74 29.02 -26.96
N ASN A 294 -13.57 29.21 -26.35
CA ASN A 294 -13.03 28.29 -25.35
C ASN A 294 -13.98 28.12 -24.15
N LEU A 295 -14.47 29.23 -23.56
CA LEU A 295 -15.45 29.17 -22.48
C LEU A 295 -16.73 28.43 -22.92
N SER A 296 -17.21 28.66 -24.14
CA SER A 296 -18.39 27.95 -24.65
C SER A 296 -18.16 26.44 -24.81
N GLN A 297 -16.96 26.03 -25.23
CA GLN A 297 -16.58 24.63 -25.35
C GLN A 297 -16.46 23.97 -23.97
N GLN A 298 -15.84 24.66 -23.00
CA GLN A 298 -15.73 24.17 -21.62
C GLN A 298 -17.11 24.01 -20.97
N ILE A 299 -18.01 24.99 -21.15
CA ILE A 299 -19.38 24.89 -20.64
C ILE A 299 -20.10 23.69 -21.26
N ARG A 300 -20.02 23.49 -22.58
CA ARG A 300 -20.62 22.32 -23.25
C ARG A 300 -19.99 21.00 -22.77
N ALA A 301 -18.69 20.97 -22.52
CA ALA A 301 -18.01 19.79 -21.98
C ALA A 301 -18.49 19.48 -20.55
N LEU A 302 -18.68 20.50 -19.71
CA LEU A 302 -19.25 20.33 -18.36
C LEU A 302 -20.73 19.92 -18.42
N GLU A 303 -21.50 20.51 -19.33
CA GLU A 303 -22.90 20.16 -19.56
C GLU A 303 -23.07 18.74 -20.06
N THR A 304 -22.16 18.22 -20.88
CA THR A 304 -22.25 16.84 -21.40
C THR A 304 -21.70 15.83 -20.39
N ASN A 305 -20.56 16.10 -19.76
CA ASN A 305 -19.85 15.13 -18.93
C ASN A 305 -20.31 15.14 -17.45
N LYS A 306 -20.50 16.32 -16.84
CA LYS A 306 -20.85 16.41 -15.40
C LYS A 306 -22.34 16.63 -15.15
N HIS A 307 -22.98 17.44 -15.98
CA HIS A 307 -24.38 17.83 -15.75
C HIS A 307 -25.36 17.19 -16.73
N GLY A 308 -24.83 16.39 -17.66
CA GLY A 308 -25.60 15.87 -18.79
C GLY A 308 -26.63 14.85 -18.37
N VAL A 309 -27.66 14.71 -19.19
CA VAL A 309 -28.70 13.70 -18.99
C VAL A 309 -28.08 12.30 -18.90
N LEU A 310 -27.04 12.02 -19.69
CA LEU A 310 -26.31 10.75 -19.64
C LEU A 310 -25.55 10.55 -18.33
N SER A 311 -24.86 11.57 -17.85
CA SER A 311 -24.12 11.53 -16.57
C SER A 311 -25.07 11.35 -15.38
N ARG A 312 -26.19 12.07 -15.38
CA ARG A 312 -27.26 11.90 -14.38
C ARG A 312 -27.89 10.51 -14.47
N TRP A 313 -28.16 10.01 -15.67
CA TRP A 313 -28.73 8.67 -15.87
C TRP A 313 -27.79 7.56 -15.41
N THR A 314 -26.51 7.62 -15.78
CA THR A 314 -25.49 6.66 -15.33
C THR A 314 -25.33 6.70 -13.81
N THR A 315 -25.31 7.90 -13.21
CA THR A 315 -25.26 8.08 -11.75
C THR A 315 -26.50 7.46 -11.07
N SER A 316 -27.71 7.78 -11.54
CA SER A 316 -28.94 7.20 -10.99
C SER A 316 -29.01 5.68 -11.19
N ARG A 317 -28.55 5.17 -12.33
CA ARG A 317 -28.47 3.73 -12.60
C ARG A 317 -27.47 3.04 -11.68
N ALA A 318 -26.30 3.64 -11.45
CA ALA A 318 -25.29 3.13 -10.52
C ALA A 318 -25.84 3.09 -9.08
N GLN A 319 -26.52 4.15 -8.65
CA GLN A 319 -27.18 4.20 -7.35
C GLN A 319 -28.28 3.14 -7.21
N PHE A 320 -29.09 2.93 -8.25
CA PHE A 320 -30.10 1.88 -8.29
C PHE A 320 -29.47 0.48 -8.20
N LEU A 321 -28.42 0.20 -8.99
CA LEU A 321 -27.75 -1.09 -8.92
C LEU A 321 -27.08 -1.32 -7.56
N ALA A 322 -26.53 -0.27 -6.95
CA ALA A 322 -25.97 -0.34 -5.60
C ALA A 322 -27.04 -0.65 -4.54
N SER A 323 -28.25 -0.08 -4.65
CA SER A 323 -29.34 -0.39 -3.73
C SER A 323 -29.87 -1.81 -3.94
N VAL A 324 -29.96 -2.28 -5.19
CA VAL A 324 -30.30 -3.68 -5.51
C VAL A 324 -29.27 -4.64 -4.94
N ALA A 325 -27.98 -4.37 -5.10
CA ALA A 325 -26.92 -5.20 -4.55
C ALA A 325 -26.99 -5.26 -3.01
N LYS A 326 -27.23 -4.12 -2.34
CA LYS A 326 -27.46 -4.07 -0.89
C LYS A 326 -28.68 -4.90 -0.48
N ALA A 327 -29.79 -4.77 -1.19
CA ALA A 327 -31.01 -5.54 -0.93
C ALA A 327 -30.78 -7.05 -1.12
N MET A 328 -30.05 -7.45 -2.16
CA MET A 328 -29.66 -8.85 -2.37
C MET A 328 -28.75 -9.35 -1.25
N SER A 329 -27.75 -8.58 -0.81
CA SER A 329 -26.87 -8.97 0.29
C SER A 329 -27.62 -9.14 1.63
N LEU A 330 -28.62 -8.29 1.87
CA LEU A 330 -29.48 -8.40 3.05
C LEU A 330 -30.39 -9.62 2.93
N LYS A 331 -30.96 -9.88 1.74
CA LYS A 331 -31.77 -11.07 1.50
C LYS A 331 -30.97 -12.36 1.68
N THR A 332 -29.74 -12.43 1.17
CA THR A 332 -28.88 -13.61 1.37
C THR A 332 -28.53 -13.79 2.85
N ARG A 333 -28.28 -12.69 3.58
CA ARG A 333 -28.07 -12.76 5.02
C ARG A 333 -29.30 -13.26 5.78
N ILE A 334 -30.49 -12.79 5.40
CA ILE A 334 -31.76 -13.28 5.98
C ILE A 334 -31.92 -14.77 5.69
N MET A 335 -31.71 -15.21 4.45
CA MET A 335 -31.80 -16.64 4.11
C MET A 335 -30.82 -17.52 4.90
N VAL A 336 -29.60 -17.04 5.14
CA VAL A 336 -28.62 -17.76 5.98
C VAL A 336 -29.10 -17.85 7.43
N LEU A 337 -29.66 -16.76 7.97
CA LEU A 337 -30.21 -16.76 9.33
C LEU A 337 -31.45 -17.65 9.45
N GLU A 338 -32.33 -17.63 8.45
CA GLU A 338 -33.50 -18.51 8.39
C GLU A 338 -33.08 -19.98 8.33
N GLU A 339 -32.06 -20.32 7.54
CA GLU A 339 -31.55 -21.69 7.50
C GLU A 339 -30.85 -22.10 8.80
N GLN A 340 -30.11 -21.19 9.42
CA GLN A 340 -29.51 -21.44 10.73
C GLN A 340 -30.58 -21.66 11.81
N ASP A 341 -31.66 -20.88 11.80
CA ASP A 341 -32.80 -21.06 12.71
C ASP A 341 -33.52 -22.39 12.43
N ASN A 342 -33.77 -22.74 11.16
CA ASN A 342 -34.32 -24.05 10.80
C ASN A 342 -33.44 -25.21 11.27
N LEU A 343 -32.11 -25.10 11.17
CA LEU A 343 -31.16 -26.08 11.69
C LEU A 343 -31.18 -26.14 13.23
N GLN A 344 -31.24 -25.00 13.91
CA GLN A 344 -31.37 -24.94 15.36
C GLN A 344 -32.70 -25.54 15.86
N GLN A 345 -33.80 -25.31 15.14
CA GLN A 345 -35.12 -25.87 15.45
C GLN A 345 -35.22 -27.36 15.12
N SER A 346 -34.51 -27.84 14.09
CA SER A 346 -34.51 -29.26 13.69
C SER A 346 -33.54 -30.13 14.49
N LEU A 347 -32.54 -29.53 15.14
CA LEU A 347 -31.74 -30.23 16.14
C LEU A 347 -32.56 -30.34 17.42
N PRO A 348 -32.78 -31.55 17.98
CA PRO A 348 -33.36 -31.69 19.31
C PRO A 348 -32.35 -31.14 20.32
N THR A 349 -32.44 -29.84 20.59
CA THR A 349 -31.59 -29.11 21.54
C THR A 349 -31.63 -29.77 22.91
N GLU A 350 -32.72 -30.46 23.25
CA GLU A 350 -32.86 -31.27 24.45
C GLU A 350 -31.89 -32.47 24.47
N ALA A 351 -31.72 -33.20 23.36
CA ALA A 351 -30.80 -34.33 23.30
C ALA A 351 -29.33 -33.88 23.28
N ILE A 352 -29.05 -32.70 22.70
CA ILE A 352 -27.71 -32.10 22.75
C ILE A 352 -27.42 -31.58 24.16
N ALA A 353 -28.37 -30.92 24.81
CA ALA A 353 -28.23 -30.44 26.18
C ALA A 353 -28.04 -31.59 27.17
N GLU A 354 -28.81 -32.67 27.05
CA GLU A 354 -28.64 -33.88 27.87
C GLU A 354 -27.24 -34.49 27.67
N LYS A 355 -26.76 -34.54 26.43
CA LYS A 355 -25.41 -35.03 26.14
C LYS A 355 -24.30 -34.10 26.67
N MET A 356 -24.51 -32.78 26.66
CA MET A 356 -23.56 -31.83 27.25
C MET A 356 -23.50 -32.00 28.76
N VAL A 357 -24.64 -32.11 29.44
CA VAL A 357 -24.69 -32.39 30.88
C VAL A 357 -23.99 -33.71 31.21
N GLY A 358 -24.22 -34.76 30.41
CA GLY A 358 -23.53 -36.04 30.60
C GLY A 358 -22.01 -35.97 30.36
N LEU A 359 -21.53 -35.09 29.47
CA LEU A 359 -20.10 -34.86 29.27
C LEU A 359 -19.48 -34.08 30.43
N ASP A 360 -20.18 -33.08 30.96
CA ASP A 360 -19.73 -32.32 32.13
C ASP A 360 -19.65 -33.25 33.37
N GLU A 361 -20.61 -34.15 33.56
CA GLU A 361 -20.55 -35.16 34.61
C GLU A 361 -19.32 -36.07 34.45
N GLN A 362 -19.04 -36.52 33.23
CA GLN A 362 -17.85 -37.32 32.92
C GLN A 362 -16.54 -36.55 33.16
N GLU A 363 -16.50 -35.27 32.81
CA GLU A 363 -15.35 -34.41 33.05
C GLU A 363 -15.10 -34.25 34.55
N THR A 364 -16.13 -33.96 35.35
CA THR A 364 -15.97 -33.88 36.81
C THR A 364 -15.53 -35.21 37.43
N GLU A 365 -15.94 -36.34 36.86
CA GLU A 365 -15.49 -37.66 37.33
C GLU A 365 -14.03 -37.93 36.98
N LEU A 366 -13.59 -37.51 35.79
CA LEU A 366 -12.19 -37.58 35.41
C LEU A 366 -11.33 -36.67 36.29
N ASP A 367 -11.79 -35.47 36.62
CA ASP A 367 -11.09 -34.56 37.52
C ASP A 367 -10.94 -35.16 38.92
N ARG A 368 -12.03 -35.72 39.49
CA ARG A 368 -11.96 -36.45 40.77
C ARG A 368 -10.94 -37.59 40.73
N ARG A 369 -10.87 -38.30 39.60
CA ARG A 369 -9.91 -39.40 39.42
C ARG A 369 -8.47 -38.89 39.29
N ILE A 370 -8.27 -37.76 38.61
CA ILE A 370 -6.96 -37.10 38.51
C ILE A 370 -6.51 -36.67 39.90
N ASP A 371 -7.37 -36.06 40.69
CA ASP A 371 -7.08 -35.66 42.08
C ASP A 371 -6.76 -36.88 42.96
N ALA A 372 -7.52 -37.96 42.83
CA ALA A 372 -7.23 -39.19 43.56
C ALA A 372 -5.87 -39.81 43.16
N LEU A 373 -5.50 -39.73 41.88
CA LEU A 373 -4.22 -40.23 41.38
C LEU A 373 -3.06 -39.31 41.76
N SER A 374 -3.25 -37.99 41.77
CA SER A 374 -2.25 -37.03 42.20
C SER A 374 -1.98 -37.14 43.71
N ASP A 375 -3.01 -37.34 44.53
CA ASP A 375 -2.89 -37.65 45.95
C ASP A 375 -2.10 -38.94 46.20
N LEU A 376 -2.33 -39.96 45.38
CA LEU A 376 -1.56 -41.21 45.46
C LEU A 376 -0.11 -40.97 45.04
N LEU A 377 0.12 -40.24 43.95
CA LEU A 377 1.46 -39.92 43.47
C LEU A 377 2.23 -39.10 44.50
N GLY A 378 1.62 -38.10 45.12
CA GLY A 378 2.20 -37.33 46.21
C GLY A 378 2.60 -38.22 47.40
N LYS A 379 1.75 -39.19 47.77
CA LYS A 379 2.10 -40.20 48.78
C LYS A 379 3.28 -41.09 48.39
N TYR A 380 3.56 -41.27 47.08
CA TYR A 380 4.73 -41.99 46.60
C TYR A 380 5.98 -41.10 46.53
N GLU A 381 5.85 -39.84 46.10
CA GLU A 381 6.96 -38.87 46.06
C GLU A 381 7.44 -38.51 47.47
N ASP A 382 6.53 -38.44 48.45
CA ASP A 382 6.85 -38.28 49.87
C ASP A 382 7.66 -39.46 50.45
N LEU A 383 7.72 -40.62 49.77
CA LEU A 383 8.55 -41.76 50.19
C LEU A 383 10.02 -41.56 49.83
N ASP A 384 10.32 -40.74 48.81
CA ASP A 384 11.69 -40.47 48.37
C ASP A 384 12.39 -39.43 49.27
N THR A 385 11.61 -38.62 50.00
CA THR A 385 12.14 -37.56 50.87
C THR A 385 12.37 -37.99 52.32
N ASP A 386 11.73 -39.07 52.80
CA ASP A 386 11.88 -39.51 54.20
C ASP A 386 11.89 -41.06 54.37
N PRO A 387 13.05 -41.71 54.57
CA PRO A 387 13.19 -43.18 54.54
C PRO A 387 12.46 -43.91 55.67
N ARG A 388 11.94 -43.19 56.68
CA ARG A 388 11.15 -43.77 57.78
C ARG A 388 9.68 -43.99 57.41
N ARG A 389 9.09 -43.15 56.55
CA ARG A 389 7.72 -43.33 56.03
C ARG A 389 7.64 -44.41 54.95
N GLY A 390 8.74 -44.61 54.20
CA GLY A 390 8.93 -45.75 53.28
C GLY A 390 8.64 -47.10 53.91
N VAL A 391 9.10 -47.30 55.15
CA VAL A 391 8.94 -48.57 55.89
C VAL A 391 7.47 -48.84 56.23
N ASP A 392 6.67 -47.82 56.55
CA ASP A 392 5.26 -47.98 56.87
C ASP A 392 4.42 -48.30 55.63
N VAL A 393 4.71 -47.67 54.48
CA VAL A 393 4.06 -48.02 53.21
C VAL A 393 4.46 -49.43 52.76
N LEU A 394 5.74 -49.80 52.85
CA LEU A 394 6.20 -51.17 52.58
C LEU A 394 5.57 -52.21 53.50
N ARG A 395 5.37 -51.90 54.79
CA ARG A 395 4.67 -52.78 55.74
C ARG A 395 3.19 -52.94 55.39
N THR A 396 2.55 -51.86 54.94
CA THR A 396 1.14 -51.88 54.53
C THR A 396 0.96 -52.64 53.22
N LEU A 397 1.87 -52.45 52.27
CA LEU A 397 1.91 -53.19 51.00
C LEU A 397 2.21 -54.67 51.25
N GLY A 398 3.17 -54.99 52.11
CA GLY A 398 3.48 -56.37 52.52
C GLY A 398 2.32 -57.07 53.21
N ARG A 399 1.52 -56.36 54.02
CA ARG A 399 0.29 -56.90 54.61
C ARG A 399 -0.75 -57.22 53.54
N ARG A 400 -0.98 -56.31 52.60
CA ARG A 400 -1.91 -56.54 51.48
C ARG A 400 -1.46 -57.67 50.55
N TYR A 401 -0.16 -57.80 50.29
CA TYR A 401 0.37 -58.93 49.53
C TYR A 401 0.16 -60.26 50.26
N GLY A 402 0.34 -60.30 51.59
CA GLY A 402 0.05 -61.50 52.39
C GLY A 402 -1.44 -61.86 52.41
N GLU A 403 -2.34 -60.89 52.45
CA GLU A 403 -3.79 -61.10 52.34
C GLU A 403 -4.16 -61.67 50.97
N ILE A 404 -3.63 -61.10 49.89
CA ILE A 404 -3.85 -61.58 48.51
C ILE A 404 -3.26 -62.98 48.32
N GLU A 405 -2.07 -63.27 48.84
CA GLU A 405 -1.48 -64.61 48.77
C GLU A 405 -2.34 -65.65 49.53
N GLY A 406 -2.92 -65.24 50.66
CA GLY A 406 -3.91 -66.02 51.39
C GLY A 406 -5.16 -66.29 50.55
N GLU A 407 -5.76 -65.26 49.97
CA GLU A 407 -6.94 -65.40 49.09
C GLU A 407 -6.66 -66.26 47.86
N VAL A 408 -5.49 -66.09 47.21
CA VAL A 408 -5.06 -66.94 46.10
C VAL A 408 -4.88 -68.38 46.55
N GLY A 409 -4.36 -68.61 47.76
CA GLY A 409 -4.30 -69.93 48.38
C GLY A 409 -5.69 -70.55 48.59
N PHE A 410 -6.64 -69.79 49.13
CA PHE A 410 -8.03 -70.24 49.29
C PHE A 410 -8.69 -70.55 47.95
N VAL A 411 -8.54 -69.68 46.95
CA VAL A 411 -9.06 -69.92 45.59
C VAL A 411 -8.43 -71.16 44.98
N ARG A 412 -7.13 -71.38 45.20
CA ARG A 412 -6.44 -72.59 44.72
C ARG A 412 -6.97 -73.87 45.36
N GLU A 413 -7.14 -73.87 46.68
CA GLU A 413 -7.74 -74.99 47.40
C GLU A 413 -9.19 -75.25 46.95
N ASP A 414 -9.95 -74.19 46.69
CA ASP A 414 -11.33 -74.32 46.25
C ASP A 414 -11.41 -74.86 44.81
N ILE A 415 -10.50 -74.44 43.92
CA ILE A 415 -10.34 -75.02 42.57
C ILE A 415 -9.95 -76.50 42.67
N GLU A 416 -9.03 -76.88 43.57
CA GLU A 416 -8.69 -78.30 43.77
C GLU A 416 -9.86 -79.11 44.32
N ARG A 417 -10.66 -78.54 45.23
CA ARG A 417 -11.87 -79.18 45.76
C ARG A 417 -12.91 -79.38 44.67
N LEU A 418 -13.17 -78.36 43.86
CA LEU A 418 -14.06 -78.44 42.70
C LEU A 418 -13.55 -79.44 41.67
N GLY A 419 -12.23 -79.52 41.46
CA GLY A 419 -11.58 -80.50 40.58
C GLY A 419 -11.68 -81.96 41.05
N ARG A 420 -11.79 -82.21 42.36
CA ARG A 420 -12.04 -83.55 42.92
C ARG A 420 -13.51 -83.96 42.87
N GLN A 421 -14.44 -83.00 42.84
CA GLN A 421 -15.87 -83.28 42.70
C GLN A 421 -16.32 -83.49 41.25
N THR A 422 -15.49 -83.12 40.27
CA THR A 422 -15.76 -83.26 38.83
C THR A 422 -15.10 -84.47 38.17
N LYS A 423 -14.46 -85.34 38.96
CA LYS A 423 -14.07 -86.72 38.58
C LYS A 423 -14.92 -87.72 39.34
#